data_AF-A0A497LKQ9-F1
#
_entry.id   AF-A0A497LKQ9-F1
#
_cell.length_a   1.000
_cell.length_b   1.000
_cell.length_c   1.000
_cell.angle_alpha   90.00
_cell.angle_beta   90.00
_cell.angle_gamma   90.00
#
_symmetry.space_group_name_H-M   'P 1'
#
loop_
_entity.id
_entity.type
_entity.pdbx_description
1 polymer ?
#
loop_
_entity_poly.entity_id
_entity_poly.type
_entity_poly.pdbx_seq_one_letter_code
_entity_poly.pdbx_strand_id
1 'polypeptide(L)'
;MNGPAGLTIILLACLLLLLLSVLLGFLYWQAKRRSRVKAERLERLLTEIRSEAERLGGDLSKIEKLGKVLEEKVFPAVASMRFEEALKELEEVDQVPLGVECEVEAYKSRLEAVKALREACRDAVKAWVMEAVRLHLPQTAKNWRTARHGYSKELDELLAYSMAGLVEANPQSLLEWFKAGNPAMYDALAKLVDSSESLEVFFRMIEKTLGELEYVRAFREKYGEACAASRLRAALELERRKTMDRIEGLSSRLLKS
;
A
#
# COMPACT_ATOMS: atom_id res chain seq x y z
N MET A 1 -29.51 -84.78 -56.98
CA MET A 1 -29.57 -84.96 -55.51
C MET A 1 -28.53 -84.05 -54.89
N ASN A 2 -28.90 -82.83 -54.51
CA ASN A 2 -28.00 -81.95 -53.74
C ASN A 2 -28.19 -82.30 -52.27
N GLY A 3 -27.20 -82.96 -51.67
CA GLY A 3 -27.31 -83.52 -50.33
C GLY A 3 -27.40 -82.46 -49.21
N PRO A 4 -27.77 -82.88 -47.98
CA PRO A 4 -27.93 -82.03 -46.78
C PRO A 4 -26.66 -81.27 -46.36
N ALA A 5 -25.51 -81.54 -47.00
CA ALA A 5 -24.24 -80.84 -46.81
C ALA A 5 -24.27 -79.37 -47.31
N GLY A 6 -25.06 -79.06 -48.35
CA GLY A 6 -25.14 -77.69 -48.88
C GLY A 6 -25.92 -76.73 -47.95
N LEU A 7 -27.01 -77.22 -47.36
CA LEU A 7 -27.83 -76.46 -46.40
C LEU A 7 -27.09 -76.21 -45.08
N THR A 8 -26.29 -77.17 -44.62
CA THR A 8 -25.48 -77.03 -43.40
C THR A 8 -24.35 -76.01 -43.57
N ILE A 9 -23.70 -75.94 -44.74
CA ILE A 9 -22.69 -74.92 -45.06
C ILE A 9 -23.31 -73.52 -45.09
N ILE A 10 -24.49 -73.36 -45.71
CA ILE A 10 -25.21 -72.07 -45.77
C ILE A 10 -25.65 -71.63 -44.36
N LEU A 11 -26.18 -72.54 -43.56
CA LEU A 11 -26.54 -72.28 -42.15
C LEU A 11 -25.33 -71.85 -41.32
N LEU A 12 -24.19 -72.53 -41.46
CA LEU A 12 -22.93 -72.17 -40.80
C LEU A 12 -22.44 -70.78 -41.23
N ALA A 13 -22.51 -70.44 -42.53
CA ALA A 13 -22.13 -69.13 -43.05
C ALA A 13 -23.04 -68.02 -42.51
N CYS A 14 -24.36 -68.24 -42.45
CA CYS A 14 -25.31 -67.30 -41.85
C CYS A 14 -25.05 -67.09 -40.35
N LEU A 15 -24.73 -68.16 -39.62
CA LEU A 15 -24.43 -68.10 -38.18
C LEU A 15 -23.13 -67.34 -37.90
N LEU A 16 -22.13 -67.52 -38.76
CA LEU A 16 -20.86 -66.77 -38.72
C LEU A 16 -21.06 -65.27 -39.00
N LEU A 17 -21.89 -64.92 -39.99
CA LEU A 17 -22.25 -63.52 -40.30
C LEU A 17 -23.01 -62.87 -39.15
N LEU A 18 -23.94 -63.60 -38.52
CA LEU A 18 -24.67 -63.14 -37.34
C LEU A 18 -23.71 -62.87 -36.18
N LEU A 19 -22.81 -63.83 -35.87
CA LEU A 19 -21.79 -63.66 -34.84
C LEU A 19 -20.89 -62.45 -35.11
N LEU A 20 -20.44 -62.27 -36.37
CA LEU A 20 -19.63 -61.12 -36.78
C LEU A 20 -20.36 -59.79 -36.59
N SER A 21 -21.65 -59.72 -36.96
CA SER A 21 -22.45 -58.51 -36.79
C SER A 21 -22.67 -58.15 -35.31
N VAL A 22 -22.88 -59.14 -34.45
CA VAL A 22 -23.01 -58.97 -32.99
C VAL A 22 -21.69 -58.48 -32.39
N LEU A 23 -20.57 -59.04 -32.83
CA LEU A 23 -19.23 -58.69 -32.35
C LEU A 23 -18.84 -57.26 -32.79
N LEU A 24 -19.13 -56.89 -34.04
CA LEU A 24 -18.97 -55.52 -34.54
C LEU A 24 -19.87 -54.52 -33.78
N GLY A 25 -21.13 -54.88 -33.52
CA GLY A 25 -22.04 -54.07 -32.72
C GLY A 25 -21.55 -53.85 -31.29
N PHE A 26 -21.01 -54.89 -30.65
CA PHE A 26 -20.41 -54.81 -29.32
C PHE A 26 -19.15 -53.93 -29.29
N LEU A 27 -18.27 -54.07 -30.28
CA LEU A 27 -17.08 -53.23 -30.42
C LEU A 27 -17.44 -51.76 -30.64
N TYR A 28 -18.43 -51.48 -31.50
CA TYR A 28 -18.94 -50.13 -31.71
C TYR A 28 -19.55 -49.55 -30.43
N TRP A 29 -20.34 -50.34 -29.70
CA TRP A 29 -20.93 -49.93 -28.42
C TRP A 29 -19.85 -49.64 -27.36
N GLN A 30 -18.83 -50.50 -27.24
CA GLN A 30 -17.69 -50.24 -26.36
C GLN A 30 -16.92 -48.97 -26.75
N ALA A 31 -16.66 -48.75 -28.04
CA ALA A 31 -15.98 -47.56 -28.53
C ALA A 31 -16.78 -46.29 -28.22
N LYS A 32 -18.10 -46.31 -28.47
CA LYS A 32 -19.02 -45.20 -28.17
C LYS A 32 -19.13 -44.93 -26.67
N ARG A 33 -19.15 -45.97 -25.84
CA ARG A 33 -19.16 -45.84 -24.37
C ARG A 33 -17.84 -45.24 -23.86
N ARG A 34 -16.69 -45.68 -24.38
CA ARG A 34 -15.38 -45.10 -24.04
C ARG A 34 -15.28 -43.63 -24.49
N SER A 35 -15.82 -43.27 -25.66
CA SER A 35 -15.82 -41.88 -26.13
C SER A 35 -16.69 -40.99 -25.24
N ARG A 36 -17.88 -41.46 -24.82
CA ARG A 36 -18.75 -40.72 -23.88
C ARG A 36 -18.09 -40.50 -22.52
N VAL A 37 -17.47 -41.53 -21.94
CA VAL A 37 -16.76 -41.40 -20.65
C VAL A 37 -15.58 -40.43 -20.76
N LYS A 38 -14.86 -40.40 -21.90
CA LYS A 38 -13.80 -39.42 -22.14
C LYS A 38 -14.37 -38.00 -22.28
N ALA A 39 -15.48 -37.83 -23.00
CA ALA A 39 -16.15 -36.55 -23.18
C ALA A 39 -16.65 -35.98 -21.85
N GLU A 40 -17.31 -36.79 -21.01
CA GLU A 40 -17.77 -36.37 -19.68
C GLU A 40 -16.61 -35.98 -18.75
N ARG A 41 -15.47 -36.67 -18.82
CA ARG A 41 -14.27 -36.29 -18.06
C ARG A 41 -13.67 -34.97 -18.55
N LEU A 42 -13.63 -34.76 -19.86
CA LEU A 42 -13.18 -33.51 -20.47
C LEU A 42 -14.10 -32.35 -20.08
N GLU A 43 -15.42 -32.53 -20.12
CA GLU A 43 -16.38 -31.51 -19.70
C GLU A 43 -16.17 -31.10 -18.23
N ARG A 44 -15.98 -32.06 -17.32
CA ARG A 44 -15.69 -31.75 -15.91
C ARG A 44 -14.40 -30.96 -15.74
N LEU A 45 -13.31 -31.39 -16.39
CA LEU A 45 -12.04 -30.68 -16.33
C LEU A 45 -12.15 -29.27 -16.91
N LEU A 46 -12.87 -29.08 -18.01
CA LEU A 46 -13.12 -27.75 -18.60
C LEU A 46 -13.92 -26.86 -17.64
N THR A 47 -14.94 -27.41 -16.97
CA THR A 47 -15.71 -26.64 -15.98
C THR A 47 -14.88 -26.26 -14.75
N GLU A 48 -14.04 -27.18 -14.25
CA GLU A 48 -13.13 -26.92 -13.13
C GLU A 48 -12.13 -25.82 -13.49
N ILE A 49 -11.45 -25.95 -14.64
CA ILE A 49 -10.48 -24.97 -15.11
C ILE A 49 -11.14 -23.60 -15.33
N ARG A 50 -12.34 -23.56 -15.91
CA ARG A 50 -13.07 -22.31 -16.11
C ARG A 50 -13.40 -21.63 -14.78
N SER A 51 -13.90 -22.39 -13.81
CA SER A 51 -14.21 -21.85 -12.48
C SER A 51 -12.97 -21.33 -11.76
N GLU A 52 -11.82 -22.00 -11.92
CA GLU A 52 -10.55 -21.58 -11.33
C GLU A 52 -9.99 -20.34 -12.02
N ALA A 53 -10.09 -20.25 -13.34
CA ALA A 53 -9.70 -19.07 -14.11
C ALA A 53 -10.57 -17.84 -13.76
N GLU A 54 -11.89 -18.02 -13.63
CA GLU A 54 -12.81 -16.96 -13.19
C GLU A 54 -12.45 -16.48 -11.78
N ARG A 55 -12.13 -17.40 -10.86
CA ARG A 55 -11.67 -17.06 -9.50
C ARG A 55 -10.36 -16.27 -9.52
N LEU A 56 -9.34 -16.75 -10.23
CA LEU A 56 -8.05 -16.07 -10.33
C LEU A 56 -8.16 -14.70 -11.01
N GLY A 57 -9.03 -14.57 -12.02
CA GLY A 57 -9.36 -13.28 -12.64
C GLY A 57 -9.99 -12.31 -11.65
N GLY A 58 -10.88 -12.81 -10.77
CA GLY A 58 -11.44 -12.03 -9.67
C GLY A 58 -10.38 -11.58 -8.67
N ASP A 59 -9.46 -12.46 -8.28
CA ASP A 59 -8.37 -12.14 -7.34
C ASP A 59 -7.39 -11.12 -7.95
N LEU A 60 -7.02 -11.27 -9.23
CA LEU A 60 -6.18 -10.32 -9.95
C LEU A 60 -6.83 -8.92 -10.01
N SER A 61 -8.12 -8.86 -10.31
CA SER A 61 -8.87 -7.59 -10.33
C SER A 61 -8.84 -6.89 -8.97
N LYS A 62 -8.93 -7.63 -7.86
CA LYS A 62 -8.82 -7.06 -6.51
C LYS A 62 -7.42 -6.53 -6.24
N ILE A 63 -6.37 -7.27 -6.61
CA ILE A 63 -4.97 -6.84 -6.46
C ILE A 63 -4.73 -5.53 -7.23
N GLU A 64 -5.21 -5.45 -8.47
CA GLU A 64 -5.06 -4.24 -9.30
C GLU A 64 -5.82 -3.04 -8.73
N LYS A 65 -7.05 -3.26 -8.22
CA LYS A 65 -7.83 -2.19 -7.56
C LYS A 65 -7.12 -1.65 -6.32
N LEU A 66 -6.63 -2.53 -5.45
CA LEU A 66 -5.87 -2.15 -4.28
C LEU A 66 -4.59 -1.39 -4.68
N GLY A 67 -3.85 -1.87 -5.67
CA GLY A 67 -2.68 -1.18 -6.21
C GLY A 67 -2.98 0.24 -6.70
N LYS A 68 -4.10 0.43 -7.41
CA LYS A 68 -4.54 1.76 -7.87
C LYS A 68 -4.87 2.70 -6.72
N VAL A 69 -5.66 2.24 -5.73
CA VAL A 69 -6.00 3.07 -4.55
C VAL A 69 -4.73 3.51 -3.82
N LEU A 70 -3.76 2.59 -3.67
CA LEU A 70 -2.49 2.89 -3.03
C LEU A 70 -1.68 3.96 -3.76
N GLU A 71 -1.49 3.81 -5.08
CA GLU A 71 -0.69 4.75 -5.88
C GLU A 71 -1.39 6.09 -6.14
N GLU A 72 -2.70 6.10 -6.35
CA GLU A 72 -3.44 7.30 -6.73
C GLU A 72 -3.88 8.13 -5.52
N LYS A 73 -4.12 7.50 -4.36
CA LYS A 73 -4.71 8.19 -3.21
C LYS A 73 -3.87 8.10 -1.94
N VAL A 74 -3.49 6.89 -1.54
CA VAL A 74 -2.83 6.66 -0.24
C VAL A 74 -1.42 7.23 -0.23
N PHE A 75 -0.54 6.83 -1.16
CA PHE A 75 0.85 7.30 -1.17
C PHE A 75 0.97 8.82 -1.39
N PRO A 76 0.17 9.48 -2.26
CA PRO A 76 0.15 10.94 -2.35
C PRO A 76 -0.30 11.61 -1.05
N ALA A 77 -1.29 11.07 -0.35
CA ALA A 77 -1.73 11.57 0.95
C ALA A 77 -0.62 11.43 2.01
N VAL A 78 0.04 10.27 2.09
CA VAL A 78 1.19 10.03 2.98
C VAL A 78 2.34 10.98 2.67
N ALA A 79 2.70 11.17 1.40
CA ALA A 79 3.76 12.09 0.96
C ALA A 79 3.45 13.55 1.29
N SER A 80 2.16 13.90 1.42
CA SER A 80 1.68 15.20 1.87
C SER A 80 1.44 15.26 3.38
N MET A 81 1.84 14.23 4.15
CA MET A 81 1.60 14.08 5.58
C MET A 81 0.11 14.15 6.00
N ARG A 82 -0.80 13.75 5.12
CA ARG A 82 -2.25 13.65 5.37
C ARG A 82 -2.62 12.23 5.79
N PHE A 83 -2.13 11.82 6.96
CA PHE A 83 -2.25 10.44 7.44
C PHE A 83 -3.71 10.00 7.66
N GLU A 84 -4.58 10.88 8.14
CA GLU A 84 -6.00 10.56 8.32
C GLU A 84 -6.70 10.23 7.00
N GLU A 85 -6.42 11.02 5.97
CA GLU A 85 -6.94 10.77 4.62
C GLU A 85 -6.40 9.45 4.06
N ALA A 86 -5.10 9.20 4.24
CA ALA A 86 -4.47 7.95 3.81
C ALA A 86 -5.05 6.71 4.50
N LEU A 87 -5.31 6.78 5.81
CA LEU A 87 -5.91 5.70 6.59
C LEU A 87 -7.37 5.45 6.16
N LYS A 88 -8.14 6.53 5.97
CA LYS A 88 -9.52 6.42 5.51
C LYS A 88 -9.62 5.77 4.12
N GLU A 89 -8.78 6.19 3.18
CA GLU A 89 -8.73 5.59 1.84
C GLU A 89 -8.32 4.11 1.85
N LEU A 90 -7.53 3.68 2.85
CA LEU A 90 -7.20 2.27 3.07
C LEU A 90 -8.35 1.47 3.69
N GLU A 91 -9.18 2.09 4.53
CA GLU A 91 -10.36 1.46 5.15
C GLU A 91 -11.50 1.26 4.15
N GLU A 92 -11.66 2.18 3.20
CA GLU A 92 -12.68 2.10 2.14
C GLU A 92 -12.40 0.98 1.11
N VAL A 93 -11.27 0.28 1.23
CA VAL A 93 -10.98 -0.91 0.41
C VAL A 93 -11.70 -2.14 0.99
N ASP A 94 -12.96 -2.32 0.59
CA ASP A 94 -13.83 -3.42 1.06
C ASP A 94 -13.31 -4.84 0.79
N GLN A 95 -12.34 -5.03 -0.12
CA GLN A 95 -11.89 -6.36 -0.55
C GLN A 95 -10.38 -6.44 -0.76
N VAL A 96 -9.65 -6.57 0.35
CA VAL A 96 -8.21 -6.83 0.33
C VAL A 96 -7.95 -8.31 -0.04
N PRO A 97 -7.04 -8.60 -1.00
CA PRO A 97 -6.64 -9.97 -1.29
C PRO A 97 -5.99 -10.64 -0.07
N LEU A 98 -6.40 -11.87 0.26
CA LEU A 98 -5.89 -12.63 1.42
C LEU A 98 -4.36 -12.73 1.46
N GLY A 99 -3.70 -12.81 0.30
CA GLY A 99 -2.25 -12.91 0.20
C GLY A 99 -1.49 -11.63 0.62
N VAL A 100 -2.18 -10.49 0.72
CA VAL A 100 -1.59 -9.17 1.01
C VAL A 100 -2.21 -8.53 2.26
N GLU A 101 -3.29 -9.09 2.80
CA GLU A 101 -4.02 -8.57 3.97
C GLU A 101 -3.11 -8.24 5.15
N CYS A 102 -2.21 -9.15 5.53
CA CYS A 102 -1.24 -8.92 6.60
C CYS A 102 -0.32 -7.72 6.35
N GLU A 103 0.13 -7.52 5.10
CA GLU A 103 1.01 -6.41 4.75
C GLU A 103 0.25 -5.08 4.67
N VAL A 104 -1.03 -5.10 4.29
CA VAL A 104 -1.91 -3.92 4.36
C VAL A 104 -2.12 -3.50 5.81
N GLU A 105 -2.45 -4.45 6.70
CA GLU A 105 -2.64 -4.17 8.13
C GLU A 105 -1.35 -3.70 8.81
N ALA A 106 -0.22 -4.32 8.47
CA ALA A 106 1.09 -3.86 8.94
C ALA A 106 1.41 -2.44 8.44
N TYR A 107 0.99 -2.08 7.23
CA TYR A 107 1.16 -0.73 6.70
C TYR A 107 0.24 0.28 7.40
N LYS A 108 -1.04 -0.04 7.64
CA LYS A 108 -1.95 0.79 8.45
C LYS A 108 -1.37 1.09 9.84
N SER A 109 -0.94 0.04 10.54
CA SER A 109 -0.31 0.16 11.86
C SER A 109 0.94 1.06 11.83
N ARG A 110 1.72 0.99 10.73
CA ARG A 110 2.88 1.87 10.53
C ARG A 110 2.46 3.33 10.33
N LEU A 111 1.41 3.59 9.55
CA LEU A 111 0.91 4.96 9.34
C LEU A 111 0.42 5.57 10.65
N GLU A 112 -0.31 4.81 11.47
CA GLU A 112 -0.73 5.24 12.80
C GLU A 112 0.46 5.55 13.71
N ALA A 113 1.47 4.68 13.74
CA ALA A 113 2.67 4.90 14.52
C ALA A 113 3.45 6.14 14.07
N VAL A 114 3.57 6.39 12.77
CA VAL A 114 4.23 7.59 12.23
C VAL A 114 3.43 8.86 12.53
N LYS A 115 2.09 8.79 12.45
CA LYS A 115 1.20 9.89 12.85
C LYS A 115 1.38 10.24 14.33
N ALA A 116 1.34 9.25 15.22
CA ALA A 116 1.56 9.46 16.65
C ALA A 116 2.96 10.02 16.94
N LEU A 117 3.98 9.51 16.25
CA LEU A 117 5.36 10.00 16.38
C LEU A 117 5.48 11.45 15.91
N ARG A 118 4.80 11.84 14.82
CA ARG A 118 4.74 13.23 14.34
C ARG A 118 4.17 14.15 15.41
N GLU A 119 3.04 13.77 16.00
CA GLU A 119 2.38 14.55 17.05
C GLU A 119 3.27 14.71 18.28
N ALA A 120 3.87 13.61 18.74
CA ALA A 120 4.82 13.63 19.85
C ALA A 120 6.05 14.52 19.56
N CYS A 121 6.60 14.43 18.35
CA CYS A 121 7.74 15.26 17.94
C CYS A 121 7.34 16.75 17.88
N ARG A 122 6.14 17.07 17.36
CA ARG A 122 5.62 18.44 17.35
C ARG A 122 5.52 19.01 18.75
N ASP A 123 4.97 18.26 19.69
CA ASP A 123 4.80 18.72 21.06
C ASP A 123 6.14 18.85 21.80
N ALA A 124 7.07 17.93 21.57
CA ALA A 124 8.44 18.03 22.07
C ALA A 124 9.16 19.28 21.53
N VAL A 125 9.05 19.54 20.21
CA VAL A 125 9.62 20.75 19.59
C VAL A 125 8.97 22.01 20.14
N LYS A 126 7.64 22.05 20.33
CA LYS A 126 6.98 23.21 20.97
C LYS A 126 7.57 23.48 22.35
N ALA A 127 7.64 22.46 23.21
CA ALA A 127 8.16 22.59 24.56
C ALA A 127 9.61 23.11 24.56
N TRP A 128 10.43 22.56 23.70
CA TRP A 128 11.82 22.97 23.57
C TRP A 128 11.98 24.39 22.98
N VAL A 129 11.17 24.78 21.97
CA VAL A 129 11.18 26.14 21.43
C VAL A 129 10.76 27.15 22.49
N MET A 130 9.72 26.86 23.29
CA MET A 130 9.34 27.74 24.41
C MET A 130 10.50 27.96 25.38
N GLU A 131 11.22 26.90 25.73
CA GLU A 131 12.38 27.00 26.62
C GLU A 131 13.55 27.76 25.97
N ALA A 132 13.81 27.51 24.68
CA ALA A 132 14.84 28.22 23.93
C ALA A 132 14.55 29.72 23.81
N VAL A 133 13.29 30.10 23.59
CA VAL A 133 12.86 31.52 23.60
C VAL A 133 13.14 32.13 24.96
N ARG A 134 12.75 31.47 26.06
CA ARG A 134 12.97 31.98 27.43
C ARG A 134 14.45 32.17 27.77
N LEU A 135 15.32 31.30 27.29
CA LEU A 135 16.76 31.31 27.61
C LEU A 135 17.57 32.22 26.68
N HIS A 136 17.22 32.29 25.39
CA HIS A 136 18.07 32.87 24.35
C HIS A 136 17.45 34.06 23.61
N LEU A 137 16.16 34.31 23.85
CA LEU A 137 15.48 35.55 23.51
C LEU A 137 14.90 36.12 24.81
N PRO A 138 15.75 36.54 25.77
CA PRO A 138 15.25 37.26 26.94
C PRO A 138 14.42 38.43 26.40
N GLN A 139 13.11 38.38 26.62
CA GLN A 139 12.12 39.24 25.95
C GLN A 139 12.18 40.71 26.41
N THR A 140 13.37 41.21 26.73
CA THR A 140 13.61 42.48 27.41
C THR A 140 14.91 43.11 26.91
N ALA A 141 14.83 44.10 26.00
CA ALA A 141 15.60 45.36 26.10
C ALA A 141 15.36 46.36 24.93
N LYS A 142 14.13 46.84 24.73
CA LYS A 142 13.94 48.26 24.42
C LYS A 142 13.28 48.92 25.63
N ASN A 143 14.12 49.58 26.44
CA ASN A 143 13.82 50.37 27.63
C ASN A 143 13.99 49.68 29.00
N TRP A 144 15.25 49.35 29.34
CA TRP A 144 15.68 49.16 30.75
C TRP A 144 15.36 50.39 31.64
N ARG A 145 15.18 51.58 31.03
CA ARG A 145 14.89 52.84 31.75
C ARG A 145 13.44 53.00 32.22
N THR A 146 12.47 52.26 31.70
CA THR A 146 11.04 52.51 31.98
C THR A 146 10.30 51.37 32.68
N ALA A 147 10.99 50.29 33.08
CA ALA A 147 10.46 49.22 33.94
C ALA A 147 9.05 48.70 33.56
N ARG A 148 8.74 48.66 32.26
CA ARG A 148 7.56 48.00 31.72
C ARG A 148 7.98 47.30 30.46
N HIS A 149 8.37 46.04 30.59
CA HIS A 149 8.06 44.91 29.72
C HIS A 149 8.65 43.67 30.40
N GLY A 150 7.79 42.71 30.69
CA GLY A 150 8.16 41.40 31.22
C GLY A 150 7.87 40.34 30.17
N TYR A 151 8.35 39.14 30.43
CA TYR A 151 7.92 37.89 29.82
C TYR A 151 6.47 37.94 29.28
N SER A 152 6.31 37.76 27.98
CA SER A 152 5.05 37.52 27.27
C SER A 152 4.94 36.03 26.97
N LYS A 153 4.02 35.38 27.68
CA LYS A 153 3.64 33.98 27.48
C LYS A 153 3.04 33.76 26.10
N GLU A 154 2.32 34.75 25.59
CA GLU A 154 1.66 34.72 24.30
C GLU A 154 2.68 34.65 23.16
N LEU A 155 3.83 35.33 23.29
CA LEU A 155 4.91 35.28 22.30
C LEU A 155 5.59 33.91 22.26
N ASP A 156 5.83 33.30 23.43
CA ASP A 156 6.39 31.94 23.53
C ASP A 156 5.49 30.92 22.84
N GLU A 157 4.19 30.93 23.19
CA GLU A 157 3.21 30.00 22.64
C GLU A 157 3.12 30.18 21.13
N LEU A 158 3.01 31.41 20.65
CA LEU A 158 2.83 31.73 19.24
C LEU A 158 4.08 31.38 18.40
N LEU A 159 5.29 31.56 18.94
CA LEU A 159 6.53 31.07 18.32
C LEU A 159 6.58 29.54 18.32
N ALA A 160 6.30 28.90 19.44
CA ALA A 160 6.33 27.44 19.57
C ALA A 160 5.34 26.76 18.62
N TYR A 161 4.10 27.27 18.51
CA TYR A 161 3.10 26.76 17.57
C TYR A 161 3.53 26.95 16.11
N SER A 162 4.07 28.12 15.77
CA SER A 162 4.55 28.41 14.40
C SER A 162 5.76 27.55 14.02
N MET A 163 6.60 27.22 14.99
CA MET A 163 7.83 26.45 14.80
C MET A 163 7.64 24.93 15.01
N ALA A 164 6.49 24.48 15.53
CA ALA A 164 6.18 23.05 15.63
C ALA A 164 6.20 22.35 14.25
N GLY A 165 5.86 23.07 13.18
CA GLY A 165 5.90 22.58 11.80
C GLY A 165 7.32 22.25 11.28
N LEU A 166 8.37 22.61 12.02
CA LEU A 166 9.77 22.32 11.65
C LEU A 166 10.16 20.86 11.73
N VAL A 167 9.38 20.06 12.45
CA VAL A 167 9.51 18.60 12.41
C VAL A 167 9.34 18.09 10.97
N GLU A 168 8.50 18.77 10.19
CA GLU A 168 8.07 18.38 8.85
C GLU A 168 8.83 19.12 7.76
N ALA A 169 9.10 20.41 7.98
CA ALA A 169 9.90 21.23 7.08
C ALA A 169 11.40 20.95 7.28
N ASN A 170 12.13 20.68 6.21
CA ASN A 170 13.59 20.70 6.21
C ASN A 170 14.10 21.92 5.42
N PRO A 171 13.84 23.15 5.90
CA PRO A 171 14.24 24.34 5.17
C PRO A 171 15.76 24.48 5.15
N GLN A 172 16.30 25.02 4.06
CA GLN A 172 17.72 25.40 3.97
C GLN A 172 18.08 26.61 4.84
N SER A 173 17.08 27.41 5.21
CA SER A 173 17.20 28.52 6.15
C SER A 173 15.90 28.61 6.93
N LEU A 174 15.99 28.36 8.24
CA LEU A 174 14.83 28.42 9.11
C LEU A 174 14.21 29.83 9.15
N LEU A 175 15.07 30.85 9.13
CA LEU A 175 14.67 32.26 9.12
C LEU A 175 13.82 32.61 7.90
N GLU A 176 14.28 32.24 6.70
CA GLU A 176 13.56 32.57 5.46
C GLU A 176 12.25 31.78 5.34
N TRP A 177 12.24 30.53 5.78
CA TRP A 177 11.02 29.74 5.88
C TRP A 177 9.99 30.40 6.81
N PHE A 178 10.45 30.86 7.98
CA PHE A 178 9.59 31.51 8.95
C PHE A 178 9.06 32.86 8.44
N LYS A 179 9.90 33.68 7.80
CA LYS A 179 9.50 34.94 7.15
C LYS A 179 8.44 34.73 6.08
N ALA A 180 8.61 33.71 5.24
CA ALA A 180 7.68 33.41 4.16
C ALA A 180 6.32 32.92 4.70
N GLY A 181 6.33 32.07 5.73
CA GLY A 181 5.11 31.53 6.33
C GLY A 181 4.39 32.52 7.26
N ASN A 182 5.14 33.41 7.93
CA ASN A 182 4.64 34.27 8.99
C ASN A 182 5.23 35.69 8.93
N PRO A 183 5.04 36.44 7.83
CA PRO A 183 5.69 37.74 7.62
C PRO A 183 5.32 38.78 8.69
N ALA A 184 4.04 38.89 9.02
CA ALA A 184 3.57 39.83 10.05
C ALA A 184 4.12 39.53 11.45
N MET A 185 4.32 38.23 11.76
CA MET A 185 4.88 37.78 13.02
C MET A 185 6.37 38.09 13.10
N TYR A 186 7.10 37.84 12.01
CA TYR A 186 8.51 38.19 11.91
C TYR A 186 8.74 39.70 12.10
N ASP A 187 7.95 40.54 11.44
CA ASP A 187 8.03 42.00 11.58
C ASP A 187 7.77 42.48 13.02
N ALA A 188 6.88 41.80 13.74
CA ALA A 188 6.61 42.07 15.15
C ALA A 188 7.81 41.67 16.04
N LEU A 189 8.35 40.47 15.84
CA LEU A 189 9.53 39.97 16.55
C LEU A 189 10.75 40.87 16.33
N ALA A 190 11.01 41.28 15.09
CA ALA A 190 12.14 42.16 14.75
C ALA A 190 12.08 43.54 15.41
N LYS A 191 10.88 44.00 15.81
CA LYS A 191 10.70 45.25 16.55
C LYS A 191 10.85 45.09 18.06
N LEU A 192 10.53 43.91 18.58
CA LEU A 192 10.53 43.56 20.00
C LEU A 192 11.92 43.16 20.51
N VAL A 193 12.71 42.47 19.68
CA VAL A 193 14.06 42.01 20.03
C VAL A 193 15.06 43.16 19.92
N ASP A 194 16.04 43.20 20.83
CA ASP A 194 17.11 44.21 20.78
C ASP A 194 17.95 44.01 19.51
N SER A 195 18.34 45.10 18.88
CA SER A 195 19.28 45.12 17.75
C SER A 195 20.65 44.49 18.04
N SER A 196 21.03 44.35 19.33
CA SER A 196 22.25 43.66 19.76
C SER A 196 22.10 42.12 19.77
N GLU A 197 20.86 41.61 19.81
CA GLU A 197 20.53 40.18 19.73
C GLU A 197 19.96 39.86 18.34
N SER A 198 20.74 39.19 17.51
CA SER A 198 20.26 38.87 16.17
C SER A 198 19.26 37.71 16.21
N LEU A 199 18.01 37.97 15.84
CA LEU A 199 17.01 36.94 15.52
C LEU A 199 17.58 35.87 14.56
N GLU A 200 18.50 36.25 13.67
CA GLU A 200 19.16 35.30 12.77
C GLU A 200 20.03 34.29 13.53
N VAL A 201 20.68 34.71 14.63
CA VAL A 201 21.45 33.82 15.50
C VAL A 201 20.52 32.88 16.25
N PHE A 202 19.39 33.37 16.74
CA PHE A 202 18.37 32.55 17.39
C PHE A 202 17.81 31.47 16.44
N PHE A 203 17.38 31.86 15.23
CA PHE A 203 16.89 30.89 14.24
C PHE A 203 17.98 29.91 13.80
N ARG A 204 19.23 30.35 13.63
CA ARG A 204 20.35 29.45 13.29
C ARG A 204 20.66 28.46 14.40
N MET A 205 20.62 28.90 15.66
CA MET A 205 20.74 28.02 16.82
C MET A 205 19.63 26.97 16.80
N ILE A 206 18.39 27.39 16.58
CA ILE A 206 17.27 26.47 16.54
C ILE A 206 17.42 25.44 15.41
N GLU A 207 17.79 25.91 14.22
CA GLU A 207 18.02 25.07 13.05
C GLU A 207 19.06 23.98 13.31
N LYS A 208 20.19 24.37 13.93
CA LYS A 208 21.25 23.44 14.29
C LYS A 208 20.78 22.40 15.32
N THR A 209 20.14 22.84 16.40
CA THR A 209 19.71 21.92 17.46
C THR A 209 18.63 20.98 16.96
N LEU A 210 17.64 21.44 16.19
CA LEU A 210 16.61 20.56 15.61
C LEU A 210 17.18 19.45 14.73
N GLY A 211 18.24 19.74 13.96
CA GLY A 211 18.94 18.74 13.15
C GLY A 211 19.65 17.66 13.98
N GLU A 212 20.00 17.97 15.23
CA GLU A 212 20.70 17.07 16.15
C GLU A 212 19.74 16.26 17.05
N LEU A 213 18.45 16.63 17.12
CA LEU A 213 17.46 15.95 17.95
C LEU A 213 17.13 14.55 17.42
N GLU A 214 17.44 13.54 18.22
CA GLU A 214 17.33 12.13 17.82
C GLU A 214 15.91 11.73 17.43
N TYR A 215 14.90 12.25 18.13
CA TYR A 215 13.50 11.95 17.86
C TYR A 215 13.01 12.55 16.53
N VAL A 216 13.52 13.73 16.13
CA VAL A 216 13.19 14.34 14.82
C VAL A 216 13.82 13.51 13.70
N ARG A 217 15.07 13.06 13.89
CA ARG A 217 15.74 12.16 12.94
C ARG A 217 15.02 10.81 12.82
N ALA A 218 14.63 10.20 13.94
CA ALA A 218 13.85 8.97 13.95
C ALA A 218 12.49 9.13 13.24
N PHE A 219 11.81 10.27 13.46
CA PHE A 219 10.59 10.60 12.72
C PHE A 219 10.84 10.67 11.22
N ARG A 220 11.86 11.41 10.76
CA ARG A 220 12.18 11.56 9.32
C ARG A 220 12.50 10.22 8.66
N GLU A 221 13.23 9.35 9.35
CA GLU A 221 13.54 7.99 8.88
C GLU A 221 12.26 7.16 8.75
N LYS A 222 11.43 7.10 9.80
CA LYS A 222 10.18 6.33 9.79
C LYS A 222 9.16 6.87 8.79
N TYR A 223 9.12 8.18 8.59
CA TYR A 223 8.34 8.81 7.54
C TYR A 223 8.84 8.41 6.15
N GLY A 224 10.15 8.42 5.92
CA GLY A 224 10.75 7.91 4.68
C GLY A 224 10.39 6.45 4.40
N GLU A 225 10.45 5.58 5.40
CA GLU A 225 10.02 4.18 5.29
C GLU A 225 8.52 4.05 4.96
N ALA A 226 7.67 4.90 5.54
CA ALA A 226 6.23 4.92 5.27
C ALA A 226 5.91 5.40 3.85
N CYS A 227 6.62 6.42 3.36
CA CYS A 227 6.51 6.90 1.97
C CYS A 227 6.98 5.85 0.97
N ALA A 228 8.09 5.17 1.25
CA ALA A 228 8.62 4.14 0.36
C ALA A 228 7.68 2.92 0.27
N ALA A 229 7.01 2.57 1.38
CA ALA A 229 6.06 1.46 1.47
C ALA A 229 6.58 0.14 0.84
N SER A 230 7.90 -0.08 0.90
CA SER A 230 8.58 -1.06 0.04
C SER A 230 8.08 -2.48 0.24
N ARG A 231 7.76 -2.85 1.49
CA ARG A 231 7.20 -4.17 1.82
C ARG A 231 5.83 -4.40 1.19
N LEU A 232 4.91 -3.44 1.34
CA LEU A 232 3.57 -3.52 0.78
C LEU A 232 3.60 -3.56 -0.76
N ARG A 233 4.40 -2.70 -1.39
CA ARG A 233 4.61 -2.70 -2.85
C ARG A 233 5.15 -4.05 -3.34
N ALA A 234 6.14 -4.61 -2.65
CA ALA A 234 6.72 -5.91 -3.00
C ALA A 234 5.71 -7.06 -2.84
N ALA A 235 4.90 -7.05 -1.78
CA ALA A 235 3.88 -8.06 -1.54
C ALA A 235 2.77 -8.03 -2.62
N LEU A 236 2.32 -6.83 -3.01
CA LEU A 236 1.36 -6.67 -4.11
C LEU A 236 1.87 -7.20 -5.43
N GLU A 237 3.10 -6.84 -5.79
CA GLU A 237 3.73 -7.29 -7.03
C GLU A 237 3.96 -8.82 -7.02
N LEU A 238 4.36 -9.37 -5.88
CA LEU A 238 4.52 -10.81 -5.71
C LEU A 238 3.19 -11.56 -5.89
N GLU A 239 2.10 -11.11 -5.24
CA GLU A 239 0.81 -11.76 -5.39
C GLU A 239 0.20 -11.57 -6.78
N ARG A 240 0.45 -10.43 -7.42
CA ARG A 240 0.08 -10.21 -8.83
C ARG A 240 0.76 -11.26 -9.73
N ARG A 241 2.07 -11.44 -9.58
CA ARG A 241 2.85 -12.42 -10.37
C ARG A 241 2.38 -13.85 -10.12
N LYS A 242 2.24 -14.26 -8.86
CA LYS A 242 1.73 -15.60 -8.51
C LYS A 242 0.36 -15.87 -9.14
N THR A 243 -0.52 -14.88 -9.15
CA THR A 243 -1.86 -15.00 -9.73
C THR A 243 -1.78 -15.13 -11.25
N MET A 244 -0.93 -14.32 -11.91
CA MET A 244 -0.68 -14.42 -13.36
C MET A 244 -0.07 -15.77 -13.75
N ASP A 245 0.96 -16.24 -13.03
CA ASP A 245 1.62 -17.53 -13.30
C ASP A 245 0.62 -18.69 -13.20
N ARG A 246 -0.33 -18.62 -12.26
CA ARG A 246 -1.41 -19.62 -12.13
C ARG A 246 -2.37 -19.57 -13.32
N ILE A 247 -2.74 -18.37 -13.79
CA ILE A 247 -3.59 -18.19 -14.99
C ILE A 247 -2.90 -18.76 -16.24
N GLU A 248 -1.60 -18.49 -16.41
CA GLU A 248 -0.81 -19.05 -17.52
C GLU A 248 -0.68 -20.58 -17.41
N GLY A 249 -0.48 -21.09 -16.19
CA GLY A 249 -0.48 -22.52 -15.90
C GLY A 249 -1.79 -23.21 -16.31
N LEU A 250 -2.94 -22.63 -15.98
CA LEU A 250 -4.26 -23.14 -16.41
C LEU A 250 -4.42 -23.08 -17.93
N SER A 251 -3.97 -22.01 -18.56
CA SER A 251 -4.00 -21.86 -20.03
C SER A 251 -3.16 -22.93 -20.73
N SER A 252 -1.98 -23.25 -20.17
CA SER A 252 -1.10 -24.30 -20.70
C SER A 252 -1.68 -25.71 -20.54
N ARG A 253 -2.46 -25.95 -19.47
CA ARG A 253 -3.16 -27.24 -19.24
C ARG A 253 -4.31 -27.42 -20.24
N LEU A 254 -5.04 -26.35 -20.56
CA LEU A 254 -6.09 -26.35 -21.59
C LEU A 254 -5.54 -26.62 -22.99
N LEU A 255 -4.36 -26.09 -23.32
CA LEU A 255 -3.74 -26.28 -24.64
C LEU A 255 -3.13 -27.67 -24.84
N LYS A 256 -2.85 -28.41 -23.75
CA LYS A 256 -2.24 -29.75 -23.77
C LYS A 256 -3.23 -30.90 -23.60
N SER A 257 -4.46 -30.61 -23.15
CA SER A 257 -5.56 -31.58 -23.01
C SER A 257 -6.34 -31.76 -24.30
#